data_AF-A0A2J8A509-F1
#
_entry.id   AF-A0A2J8A509-F1
#
_cell.length_a   1.000
_cell.length_b   1.000
_cell.length_c   1.000
_cell.angle_alpha   90.00
_cell.angle_beta   90.00
_cell.angle_gamma   90.00
#
_symmetry.space_group_name_H-M   'P 1'
#
loop_
_entity.id
_entity.type
_entity.pdbx_description
1 polymer ?
#
loop_
_entity_poly.entity_id
_entity_poly.type
_entity_poly.pdbx_seq_one_letter_code
_entity_poly.pdbx_strand_id
1 'polypeptide(L)'
;MVRQKVLLWRESAAGMSTLAYYLSQNIIDQLWVFTAPALSLGVYYYLTLPRVPFSELYVVGVFVCWWASGMAYMVSAVLPPQNVLMAGVFVSLIFGAFLHGLSPSIASARGTLLEGVLGLSYNRWAMEIVTINELKYYQVWAVTAVGGCEKGLGGSSSVTAWCLHRGSLQQQHTPGRSGPRYTRAY
;
A
#
# COMPACT_ATOMS: atom_id res chain seq x y z
N MET A 1 18.11 -23.58 -8.20
CA MET A 1 17.95 -24.28 -6.91
C MET A 1 18.75 -25.59 -6.80
N VAL A 2 18.79 -26.48 -7.81
CA VAL A 2 19.56 -27.76 -7.74
C VAL A 2 21.05 -27.53 -7.46
N ARG A 3 21.67 -26.53 -8.10
CA ARG A 3 23.09 -26.19 -7.93
C ARG A 3 23.47 -25.78 -6.50
N GLN A 4 22.61 -25.00 -5.82
CA GLN A 4 22.87 -24.52 -4.45
C GLN A 4 22.77 -25.65 -3.44
N LYS A 5 21.86 -26.62 -3.63
CA LYS A 5 21.74 -27.78 -2.73
C LYS A 5 23.01 -28.62 -2.73
N VAL A 6 23.57 -28.91 -3.92
CA VAL A 6 24.81 -29.70 -4.05
C VAL A 6 26.00 -28.98 -3.40
N LEU A 7 26.10 -27.66 -3.60
CA LEU A 7 27.12 -26.82 -2.97
C LEU A 7 27.00 -26.82 -1.44
N LEU A 8 25.76 -26.70 -0.93
CA LEU A 8 25.48 -26.71 0.50
C LEU A 8 25.87 -28.03 1.16
N TRP A 9 25.59 -29.18 0.52
CA TRP A 9 26.01 -30.50 1.02
C TRP A 9 27.53 -30.66 1.07
N ARG A 10 28.24 -30.08 0.11
CA ARG A 10 29.71 -30.09 0.10
C ARG A 10 30.28 -29.20 1.21
N GLU A 11 29.71 -28.01 1.39
CA GLU A 11 30.16 -27.03 2.38
C GLU A 11 29.80 -27.44 3.82
N SER A 12 28.66 -28.12 4.01
CA SER A 12 28.29 -28.69 5.31
C SER A 12 29.19 -29.86 5.71
N ALA A 13 29.60 -30.71 4.76
CA ALA A 13 30.60 -31.76 5.01
C ALA A 13 31.98 -31.20 5.38
N ALA A 14 32.29 -29.97 4.93
CA ALA A 14 33.50 -29.24 5.29
C ALA A 14 33.40 -28.47 6.63
N GLY A 15 32.30 -28.62 7.38
CA GLY A 15 32.10 -27.99 8.69
C GLY A 15 31.58 -26.55 8.65
N MET A 16 31.12 -26.06 7.50
CA MET A 16 30.58 -24.71 7.38
C MET A 16 29.13 -24.64 7.89
N SER A 17 28.78 -23.57 8.62
CA SER A 17 27.42 -23.42 9.16
C SER A 17 26.39 -23.13 8.06
N THR A 18 25.34 -23.92 7.99
CA THR A 18 24.20 -23.74 7.06
C THR A 18 23.51 -22.38 7.23
N LEU A 19 23.52 -21.83 8.45
CA LEU A 19 22.90 -20.53 8.77
C LEU A 19 23.64 -19.37 8.08
N ALA A 20 24.97 -19.35 8.13
CA ALA A 20 25.76 -18.30 7.47
C ALA A 20 25.48 -18.26 5.96
N TYR A 21 25.38 -19.43 5.32
CA TYR A 21 25.04 -19.54 3.90
C TYR A 21 23.63 -19.00 3.60
N TYR A 22 22.66 -19.32 4.46
CA TYR A 22 21.28 -18.81 4.32
C TYR A 22 21.20 -17.29 4.51
N LEU A 23 21.95 -16.75 5.47
CA LEU A 23 21.98 -15.32 5.75
C LEU A 23 22.65 -14.54 4.62
N SER A 24 23.75 -15.05 4.05
CA SER A 24 24.41 -14.41 2.91
C SER A 24 23.49 -14.32 1.70
N GLN A 25 22.73 -15.39 1.42
CA GLN A 25 21.78 -15.39 0.32
C GLN A 25 20.63 -14.40 0.56
N ASN A 26 20.11 -14.34 1.80
CA ASN A 26 19.08 -13.36 2.17
C ASN A 26 19.54 -11.92 1.95
N ILE A 27 20.76 -11.58 2.35
CA ILE A 27 21.29 -10.22 2.19
C ILE A 27 21.40 -9.85 0.71
N ILE A 28 21.89 -10.76 -0.13
CA ILE A 28 22.03 -10.52 -1.59
C ILE A 28 20.66 -10.33 -2.23
N ASP A 29 19.71 -11.21 -1.94
CA ASP A 29 18.36 -11.12 -2.48
C ASP A 29 17.67 -9.83 -2.01
N GLN A 30 17.97 -9.37 -0.80
CA GLN A 30 17.36 -8.17 -0.25
C GLN A 30 17.76 -6.88 -0.98
N LEU A 31 18.98 -6.82 -1.51
CA LEU A 31 19.41 -5.69 -2.34
C LEU A 31 18.57 -5.58 -3.62
N TRP A 32 18.22 -6.73 -4.22
CA TRP A 32 17.34 -6.76 -5.38
C TRP A 32 15.91 -6.32 -5.04
N VAL A 33 15.39 -6.78 -3.90
CA VAL A 33 14.06 -6.43 -3.40
C VAL A 33 13.90 -4.93 -3.12
N PHE A 34 14.98 -4.21 -2.79
CA PHE A 34 14.96 -2.75 -2.65
C PHE A 34 15.11 -1.99 -3.98
N THR A 35 15.87 -2.57 -4.92
CA THR A 35 16.18 -1.93 -6.21
C THR A 35 15.01 -2.05 -7.20
N ALA A 36 14.35 -3.21 -7.27
CA ALA A 36 13.22 -3.45 -8.15
C ALA A 36 12.05 -2.45 -7.96
N PRO A 37 11.55 -2.18 -6.73
CA PRO A 37 10.52 -1.18 -6.51
C PRO A 37 11.01 0.24 -6.80
N ALA A 38 12.29 0.56 -6.59
CA ALA A 38 12.82 1.90 -6.92
C ALA A 38 12.66 2.20 -8.42
N LEU A 39 12.98 1.22 -9.27
CA LEU A 39 12.89 1.35 -10.72
C LEU A 39 11.43 1.43 -11.19
N SER A 40 10.56 0.55 -10.69
CA SER A 40 9.15 0.52 -11.12
C SER A 40 8.35 1.73 -10.64
N LEU A 41 8.51 2.13 -9.38
CA LEU A 41 7.89 3.33 -8.82
C LEU A 41 8.45 4.61 -9.44
N GLY A 42 9.74 4.62 -9.78
CA GLY A 42 10.36 5.74 -10.50
C GLY A 42 9.62 6.04 -11.80
N VAL A 43 9.46 5.03 -12.66
CA VAL A 43 8.71 5.17 -13.92
C VAL A 43 7.26 5.58 -13.66
N TYR A 44 6.59 4.94 -12.69
CA TYR A 44 5.21 5.27 -12.33
C TYR A 44 5.05 6.75 -11.92
N TYR A 45 5.96 7.25 -11.09
CA TYR A 45 5.94 8.63 -10.60
C TYR A 45 6.09 9.64 -11.73
N TYR A 46 6.98 9.38 -12.69
CA TYR A 46 7.15 10.24 -13.86
C TYR A 46 5.92 10.27 -14.77
N LEU A 47 5.15 9.18 -14.86
CA LEU A 47 3.97 9.10 -15.71
C LEU A 47 2.71 9.69 -15.08
N THR A 48 2.55 9.52 -13.77
CA THR A 48 1.31 9.88 -13.07
C THR A 48 1.37 11.21 -12.32
N LEU A 49 2.57 11.78 -12.12
CA LEU A 49 2.83 13.00 -11.34
C LEU A 49 1.92 13.13 -10.10
N PRO A 50 1.93 12.13 -9.19
CA PRO A 50 1.13 12.20 -7.99
C PRO A 50 1.61 13.36 -7.11
N ARG A 51 0.70 13.93 -6.31
CA ARG A 51 1.03 15.07 -5.45
C ARG A 51 1.81 14.65 -4.19
N VAL A 52 1.74 13.37 -3.83
CA VAL A 52 2.47 12.76 -2.70
C VAL A 52 3.97 12.67 -3.01
N PRO A 53 4.87 12.98 -2.05
CA PRO A 53 6.31 12.91 -2.26
C PRO A 53 6.77 11.48 -2.57
N PHE A 54 7.75 11.37 -3.48
CA PHE A 54 8.32 10.10 -3.91
C PHE A 54 8.82 9.22 -2.75
N SER A 55 9.38 9.81 -1.70
CA SER A 55 9.91 9.09 -0.54
C SER A 55 8.85 8.27 0.20
N GLU A 56 7.63 8.79 0.34
CA GLU A 56 6.56 8.10 1.05
C GLU A 56 6.03 6.92 0.23
N LEU A 57 5.88 7.09 -1.08
CA LEU A 57 5.50 6.01 -1.99
C LEU A 57 6.57 4.93 -2.09
N TYR A 58 7.84 5.34 -2.10
CA TYR A 58 8.98 4.42 -2.14
C TYR A 58 9.03 3.52 -0.90
N VAL A 59 8.85 4.09 0.29
CA VAL A 59 8.85 3.33 1.55
C VAL A 59 7.74 2.28 1.56
N VAL A 60 6.52 2.62 1.13
CA VAL A 60 5.40 1.67 1.05
C VAL A 60 5.71 0.54 0.06
N GLY A 61 6.24 0.87 -1.12
CA GLY A 61 6.64 -0.12 -2.12
C GLY A 61 7.73 -1.08 -1.63
N VAL A 62 8.70 -0.57 -0.88
CA VAL A 62 9.75 -1.37 -0.26
C VAL A 62 9.17 -2.33 0.78
N PHE A 63 8.28 -1.88 1.65
CA PHE A 63 7.64 -2.75 2.65
C PHE A 63 6.81 -3.86 2.00
N VAL A 64 6.09 -3.55 0.93
CA VAL A 64 5.35 -4.53 0.10
C VAL A 64 6.30 -5.60 -0.45
N CYS A 65 7.40 -5.18 -1.09
CA CYS A 65 8.36 -6.12 -1.70
C CYS A 65 9.08 -6.97 -0.65
N TRP A 66 9.47 -6.38 0.49
CA TRP A 66 10.05 -7.09 1.63
C TRP A 66 9.13 -8.18 2.20
N TRP A 67 7.84 -7.86 2.32
CA TRP A 67 6.85 -8.82 2.81
C TRP A 67 6.63 -9.97 1.81
N ALA A 68 6.57 -9.65 0.51
CA ALA A 68 6.43 -10.64 -0.55
C ALA A 68 7.64 -11.61 -0.60
N SER A 69 8.87 -11.11 -0.45
CA SER A 69 10.06 -11.97 -0.38
C SER A 69 10.03 -12.89 0.85
N GLY A 70 9.61 -12.38 2.01
CA GLY A 70 9.44 -13.18 3.22
C GLY A 70 8.49 -14.37 3.02
N MET A 71 7.33 -14.12 2.42
CA MET A 71 6.36 -15.17 2.11
C MET A 71 6.90 -16.18 1.10
N ALA A 72 7.64 -15.73 0.09
CA ALA A 72 8.27 -16.62 -0.88
C ALA A 72 9.26 -17.59 -0.22
N TYR A 73 10.04 -17.14 0.78
CA TYR A 73 10.92 -18.02 1.54
C TYR A 73 10.16 -19.03 2.39
N MET A 74 9.06 -18.62 3.04
CA MET A 74 8.21 -19.55 3.82
C MET A 74 7.63 -20.65 2.91
N VAL A 75 7.11 -20.28 1.74
CA VAL A 75 6.58 -21.23 0.75
C VAL A 75 7.69 -22.16 0.24
N SER A 76 8.88 -21.62 -0.02
CA SER A 76 10.03 -22.40 -0.46
C SER A 76 10.57 -23.36 0.60
N ALA A 77 10.32 -23.11 1.89
CA ALA A 77 10.76 -23.99 2.97
C ALA A 77 9.85 -25.22 3.12
N VAL A 78 8.55 -25.08 2.83
CA VAL A 78 7.55 -26.13 3.03
C VAL A 78 7.42 -27.06 1.81
N LEU A 79 7.66 -26.55 0.60
CA LEU A 79 7.33 -27.28 -0.64
C LEU A 79 8.55 -27.81 -1.42
N PRO A 80 8.42 -28.95 -2.10
CA PRO A 80 9.45 -29.48 -3.00
C PRO A 80 9.57 -28.60 -4.26
N PRO A 81 10.77 -28.54 -4.89
CA PRO A 81 11.09 -27.55 -5.93
C PRO A 81 10.21 -27.61 -7.18
N GLN A 82 9.56 -28.75 -7.45
CA GLN A 82 8.61 -28.89 -8.56
C GLN A 82 7.35 -28.01 -8.37
N ASN A 83 6.89 -27.82 -7.13
CA ASN A 83 5.60 -27.18 -6.84
C ASN A 83 5.75 -25.75 -6.28
N VAL A 84 6.96 -25.34 -5.94
CA VAL A 84 7.24 -24.04 -5.29
C VAL A 84 6.79 -22.86 -6.14
N LEU A 85 7.03 -22.90 -7.46
CA LEU A 85 6.66 -21.80 -8.35
C LEU A 85 5.15 -21.58 -8.39
N MET A 86 4.38 -22.65 -8.62
CA MET A 86 2.92 -22.57 -8.70
C MET A 86 2.33 -22.13 -7.36
N ALA A 87 2.78 -22.74 -6.26
CA ALA A 87 2.32 -22.37 -4.93
C ALA A 87 2.68 -20.93 -4.56
N GLY A 88 3.88 -20.46 -4.90
CA GLY A 88 4.30 -19.08 -4.66
C GLY A 88 3.41 -18.06 -5.39
N VAL A 89 3.03 -18.36 -6.64
CA VAL A 89 2.09 -17.53 -7.42
C VAL A 89 0.71 -17.54 -6.77
N PHE A 90 0.16 -18.70 -6.42
CA PHE A 90 -1.15 -18.79 -5.77
C PHE A 90 -1.19 -18.06 -4.43
N VAL A 91 -0.16 -18.23 -3.59
CA VAL A 91 -0.03 -17.53 -2.31
C VAL A 91 0.04 -16.02 -2.55
N SER A 92 0.89 -15.58 -3.48
CA SER A 92 1.01 -14.15 -3.82
C SER A 92 -0.30 -13.59 -4.37
N LEU A 93 -1.08 -14.38 -5.10
CA LEU A 93 -2.36 -13.96 -5.66
C LEU A 93 -3.47 -13.92 -4.61
N ILE A 94 -3.48 -14.85 -3.65
CA ILE A 94 -4.43 -14.85 -2.53
C ILE A 94 -4.21 -13.63 -1.62
N PHE A 95 -2.97 -13.43 -1.16
CA PHE A 95 -2.63 -12.26 -0.32
C PHE A 95 -2.59 -10.94 -1.10
N GLY A 96 -2.24 -11.01 -2.39
CA GLY A 96 -2.13 -9.91 -3.34
C GLY A 96 -3.46 -9.33 -3.78
N ALA A 97 -4.24 -10.17 -4.43
CA ALA A 97 -5.40 -9.77 -5.21
C ALA A 97 -6.71 -9.91 -4.44
N PHE A 98 -6.86 -10.93 -3.59
CA PHE A 98 -8.12 -11.15 -2.87
C PHE A 98 -8.18 -10.46 -1.52
N LEU A 99 -7.04 -10.34 -0.81
CA LEU A 99 -6.97 -9.75 0.53
C LEU A 99 -6.54 -8.27 0.56
N HIS A 100 -6.92 -7.51 -0.46
CA HIS A 100 -6.68 -6.06 -0.53
C HIS A 100 -7.71 -5.19 0.24
N GLY A 101 -8.78 -5.79 0.78
CA GLY A 101 -9.81 -5.07 1.55
C GLY A 101 -11.01 -4.55 0.75
N LEU A 102 -11.09 -4.83 -0.56
CA LEU A 102 -12.28 -4.51 -1.38
C LEU A 102 -13.37 -5.60 -1.31
N SER A 103 -13.01 -6.84 -0.98
CA SER A 103 -13.93 -7.95 -0.79
C SER A 103 -13.37 -8.83 0.33
N PRO A 104 -13.95 -8.91 1.55
CA PRO A 104 -15.11 -8.23 2.15
C PRO A 104 -14.77 -6.85 2.77
N SER A 105 -15.78 -6.01 2.95
CA SER A 105 -15.62 -4.72 3.64
C SER A 105 -15.15 -4.93 5.08
N ILE A 106 -14.24 -4.07 5.56
CA ILE A 106 -13.76 -4.07 6.96
C ILE A 106 -14.93 -4.05 7.95
N ALA A 107 -16.05 -3.40 7.57
CA ALA A 107 -17.27 -3.36 8.37
C ALA A 107 -17.96 -4.73 8.48
N SER A 108 -17.88 -5.57 7.44
CA SER A 108 -18.51 -6.91 7.41
C SER A 108 -17.62 -8.02 7.99
N ALA A 109 -16.32 -7.78 8.16
CA ALA A 109 -15.37 -8.77 8.68
C ALA A 109 -15.11 -8.66 10.19
N ARG A 110 -15.55 -7.57 10.84
CA ARG A 110 -15.38 -7.33 12.29
C ARG A 110 -15.89 -8.49 13.14
N GLY A 111 -15.03 -9.01 14.02
CA GLY A 111 -15.36 -10.09 14.96
C GLY A 111 -15.23 -11.51 14.41
N THR A 112 -14.68 -11.68 13.20
CA THR A 112 -14.46 -13.01 12.58
C THR A 112 -12.97 -13.28 12.34
N LEU A 113 -12.60 -14.55 12.10
CA LEU A 113 -11.23 -14.92 11.70
C LEU A 113 -10.75 -14.18 10.44
N LEU A 114 -11.69 -13.71 9.60
CA LEU A 114 -11.38 -12.88 8.43
C LEU A 114 -10.77 -11.53 8.82
N GLU A 115 -11.07 -10.97 10.00
CA GLU A 115 -10.43 -9.73 10.48
C GLU A 115 -8.92 -9.94 10.68
N GLY A 116 -8.53 -11.08 11.26
CA GLY A 116 -7.12 -11.44 11.43
C GLY A 116 -6.41 -11.66 10.08
N VAL A 117 -7.07 -12.34 9.14
CA VAL A 117 -6.52 -12.59 7.80
C VAL A 117 -6.39 -11.29 6.98
N LEU A 118 -7.37 -10.39 7.10
CA LEU A 118 -7.31 -9.06 6.48
C LEU A 118 -6.25 -8.16 7.13
N GLY A 119 -6.08 -8.26 8.45
CA GLY A 119 -5.01 -7.58 9.19
C GLY A 119 -3.61 -8.08 8.83
N LEU A 120 -3.48 -9.34 8.43
CA LEU A 120 -2.20 -9.93 8.01
C LEU A 120 -1.77 -9.48 6.60
N SER A 121 -2.71 -9.11 5.73
CA SER A 121 -2.41 -8.74 4.34
C SER A 121 -1.69 -7.40 4.22
N TYR A 122 -0.49 -7.41 3.66
CA TYR A 122 0.28 -6.20 3.40
C TYR A 122 -0.42 -5.23 2.43
N ASN A 123 -1.24 -5.73 1.49
CA ASN A 123 -1.94 -4.89 0.51
C ASN A 123 -2.97 -3.97 1.16
N ARG A 124 -3.67 -4.46 2.19
CA ARG A 124 -4.62 -3.64 2.95
C ARG A 124 -3.91 -2.43 3.56
N TRP A 125 -2.82 -2.67 4.29
CA TRP A 125 -2.05 -1.61 4.95
C TRP A 125 -1.42 -0.66 3.93
N ALA A 126 -0.86 -1.18 2.84
CA ALA A 126 -0.29 -0.36 1.78
C ALA A 126 -1.34 0.58 1.16
N MET A 127 -2.55 0.07 0.90
CA MET A 127 -3.64 0.87 0.32
C MET A 127 -4.18 1.91 1.30
N GLU A 128 -4.30 1.59 2.59
CA GLU A 128 -4.65 2.57 3.63
C GLU A 128 -3.63 3.70 3.72
N ILE A 129 -2.33 3.38 3.73
CA ILE A 129 -1.26 4.39 3.82
C ILE A 129 -1.28 5.31 2.60
N VAL A 130 -1.37 4.76 1.39
CA VAL A 130 -1.43 5.56 0.16
C VAL A 130 -2.65 6.46 0.15
N THR A 131 -3.82 5.94 0.55
CA THR A 131 -5.07 6.72 0.60
C THR A 131 -4.99 7.84 1.64
N ILE A 132 -4.48 7.54 2.83
CA ILE A 132 -4.31 8.54 3.90
C ILE A 132 -3.34 9.64 3.45
N ASN A 133 -2.25 9.29 2.78
CA ASN A 133 -1.27 10.25 2.31
C ASN A 133 -1.82 11.17 1.23
N GLU A 134 -2.63 10.66 0.30
CA GLU A 134 -3.34 11.51 -0.67
C GLU A 134 -4.36 12.43 0.03
N LEU A 135 -5.15 11.91 0.98
CA LEU A 135 -6.19 12.69 1.67
C LEU A 135 -5.62 13.82 2.53
N LYS A 136 -4.45 13.64 3.15
CA LYS A 136 -3.77 14.70 3.92
C LYS A 136 -3.59 15.98 3.10
N TYR A 137 -3.28 15.86 1.81
CA TYR A 137 -3.12 17.02 0.93
C TYR A 137 -4.45 17.74 0.63
N TYR A 138 -5.57 17.02 0.56
CA TYR A 138 -6.90 17.62 0.32
C TYR A 138 -7.50 18.27 1.57
N GLN A 139 -7.28 17.68 2.75
CA GLN A 139 -7.84 18.18 4.01
C GLN A 139 -7.31 19.58 4.36
N VAL A 140 -6.03 19.86 4.10
CA VAL A 140 -5.42 21.18 4.32
C VAL A 140 -6.11 22.26 3.48
N TRP A 141 -6.48 21.96 2.23
CA TRP A 141 -7.25 22.89 1.39
C TRP A 141 -8.67 23.11 1.89
N ALA A 142 -9.35 22.06 2.35
CA ALA A 142 -10.70 22.18 2.89
C ALA A 142 -10.74 23.04 4.17
N VAL A 143 -9.83 22.81 5.12
CA VAL A 143 -9.76 23.58 6.38
C VAL A 143 -9.35 25.04 6.13
N THR A 144 -8.40 25.28 5.24
CA THR A 144 -7.93 26.64 4.92
C THR A 144 -8.98 27.42 4.11
N ALA A 145 -9.72 26.77 3.19
CA ALA A 145 -10.79 27.42 2.45
C ALA A 145 -11.98 27.81 3.35
N VAL A 146 -12.35 26.95 4.30
CA VAL A 146 -13.41 27.26 5.28
C VAL A 146 -12.94 28.35 6.26
N GLY A 147 -11.72 28.23 6.81
CA GLY A 147 -11.15 29.23 7.73
C GLY A 147 -10.85 30.59 7.06
N GLY A 148 -10.57 30.60 5.76
CA GLY A 148 -10.45 31.83 4.96
C GLY A 148 -11.81 32.47 4.67
N CYS A 149 -12.85 31.67 4.41
CA CYS A 149 -14.23 32.15 4.27
C CYS A 149 -14.74 32.80 5.57
N GLU A 150 -14.40 32.22 6.72
CA GLU A 150 -14.77 32.75 8.03
C GLU A 150 -14.09 34.10 8.34
N LYS A 151 -12.81 34.27 7.97
CA LYS A 151 -12.08 35.53 8.17
C LYS A 151 -12.46 36.63 7.15
N GLY A 152 -13.00 36.27 5.99
CA GLY A 152 -13.57 37.21 5.02
C GLY A 152 -14.94 37.76 5.42
N LEU A 153 -15.67 37.02 6.26
CA LEU A 153 -16.96 37.42 6.84
C LEU A 153 -16.74 38.10 8.20
N GLY A 154 -15.97 39.18 8.19
CA GLY A 154 -15.97 40.15 9.28
C GLY A 154 -17.35 40.79 9.42
N GLY A 155 -18.16 40.28 10.34
CA GLY A 155 -19.28 41.01 10.93
C GLY A 155 -20.68 40.67 10.42
N SER A 156 -21.20 39.47 10.74
CA SER A 156 -22.62 39.32 11.10
C SER A 156 -22.88 37.94 11.69
N SER A 157 -23.13 37.90 12.99
CA SER A 157 -23.40 36.71 13.82
C SER A 157 -24.66 35.93 13.41
N SER A 158 -25.40 36.37 12.38
CA SER A 158 -26.64 35.70 11.94
C SER A 158 -26.44 34.73 10.76
N VAL A 159 -25.33 34.79 10.03
CA VAL A 159 -25.11 33.98 8.80
C VAL A 159 -24.46 32.63 9.11
N THR A 160 -23.63 32.55 10.17
CA THR A 160 -22.91 31.33 10.56
C THR A 160 -23.86 30.23 11.04
N ALA A 161 -24.97 30.61 11.70
CA ALA A 161 -26.03 29.68 12.08
C ALA A 161 -26.78 29.10 10.86
N TRP A 162 -26.94 29.90 9.79
CA TRP A 162 -27.60 29.47 8.55
C TRP A 162 -26.75 28.49 7.74
N CYS A 163 -25.43 28.65 7.71
CA CYS A 163 -24.54 27.72 6.98
C CYS A 163 -24.38 26.37 7.70
N LEU A 164 -24.29 26.35 9.02
CA LEU A 164 -24.23 25.10 9.80
C LEU A 164 -25.55 24.32 9.73
N HIS A 165 -26.70 25.01 9.77
CA HIS A 165 -28.01 24.37 9.67
C HIS A 165 -28.33 23.84 8.25
N ARG A 166 -27.78 24.47 7.20
CA ARG A 166 -27.98 23.99 5.80
C ARG A 166 -27.01 22.88 5.41
N GLY A 167 -25.82 22.82 6.03
CA GLY A 167 -24.86 21.74 5.84
C GLY A 167 -25.40 20.37 6.27
N SER A 168 -26.20 20.31 7.35
CA SER A 168 -26.84 19.06 7.81
C SER A 168 -27.99 18.59 6.91
N LEU A 169 -28.59 19.47 6.09
CA LEU A 169 -29.69 19.12 5.20
C LEU A 169 -29.21 18.68 3.80
N GLN A 170 -27.99 19.03 3.40
CA GLN A 170 -27.50 18.77 2.03
C GLN A 170 -26.77 17.43 1.85
N GLN A 171 -26.62 16.64 2.92
CA GLN A 171 -26.07 15.29 2.86
C GLN A 171 -27.10 14.19 2.54
N GLN A 172 -28.40 14.53 2.47
CA GLN A 172 -29.46 13.56 2.13
C GLN A 172 -29.93 13.59 0.67
N HIS A 173 -29.43 14.50 -0.16
CA HIS A 173 -29.79 14.54 -1.58
C HIS A 173 -28.58 14.87 -2.46
N THR A 174 -27.90 13.83 -2.95
CA THR A 174 -27.30 13.88 -4.29
C THR A 174 -28.44 13.69 -5.30
N PRO A 175 -28.52 14.52 -6.35
CA PRO A 175 -27.82 14.13 -7.58
C PRO A 175 -27.17 15.30 -8.35
N GLY A 176 -26.11 14.98 -9.08
CA GLY A 176 -25.64 15.70 -10.27
C GLY A 176 -25.06 17.09 -10.06
N ARG A 177 -23.72 17.21 -9.96
CA ARG A 177 -23.04 18.49 -10.13
C ARG A 177 -22.01 18.40 -11.25
N SER A 178 -22.32 19.12 -12.33
CA SER A 178 -21.43 19.48 -13.44
C SER A 178 -20.12 20.07 -12.92
N GLY A 179 -19.00 19.50 -13.38
CA GLY A 179 -17.66 19.96 -13.04
C GLY A 179 -17.30 21.30 -13.72
N PRO A 180 -16.36 22.08 -13.15
CA PRO A 180 -15.88 23.31 -13.78
C PRO A 180 -15.01 23.00 -15.00
N ARG A 181 -15.27 23.77 -16.06
CA ARG A 181 -14.57 23.78 -17.34
C ARG A 181 -13.17 24.39 -17.14
N TYR A 182 -12.11 23.57 -17.22
CA TYR A 182 -10.73 24.07 -17.26
C TYR A 182 -10.43 24.61 -18.66
N THR A 183 -10.30 25.93 -18.77
CA THR A 183 -9.71 26.59 -19.93
C THR A 183 -8.20 26.34 -19.95
N ARG A 184 -7.76 25.71 -21.03
CA ARG A 184 -6.37 25.52 -21.45
C ARG A 184 -5.69 26.88 -21.65
N ALA A 185 -4.53 27.08 -21.05
CA ALA A 185 -3.55 28.07 -21.50
C ALA A 185 -2.14 27.46 -21.38
N TYR A 186 -1.56 27.25 -22.57
CA TYR A 186 -0.21 26.78 -22.91
C TYR A 186 0.05 25.27 -22.77
#